data_AF-A0AAU1ZHE0-F1
#
_entry.id   AF-A0AAU1ZHE0-F1
#
_cell.length_a   1.000
_cell.length_b   1.000
_cell.length_c   1.000
_cell.angle_alpha   90.00
_cell.angle_beta   90.00
_cell.angle_gamma   90.00
#
_symmetry.space_group_name_H-M   'P 1'
#
loop_
_entity.id
_entity.type
_entity.pdbx_description
1 polymer ?
#
loop_
_entity_poly.entity_id
_entity_poly.type
_entity_poly.pdbx_seq_one_letter_code
_entity_poly.pdbx_strand_id
1 'polypeptide(L)'
;MDEFVCRGCGTALTAPLSPVALPAHAHQSVWHLMLPPLMEPGTYAVDPAPSGPPWRTWEEIGEAEAAARGVFAPVYSVSFGAPGRIVVAPGDTRGTVLIPEKCAGDCFGPDGRDGPNLACERCGLPVATRIDDCSLWQAVWLEPDAVRRVPTGEATPPPAGWESVAPKRHGTSPVTPDGGWDPRWTAAVGTALAHLLVASEGGPVTLPDGPVTDLFGRAAAALLPRGPVAKSVALAGPGLPASGTAAPAPDIALVPRHPRTGEPWRPPSDATAVVPLAPDVWAHLALPRETSPLPASGTLPDGVLRDDYDYPPPDHPWGMFQPDQQVFRATLARLPAVRQPWLRALHDGRARP
;
A
#
# COMPACT_ATOMS: atom_id res chain seq x y z
N MET A 1 7.27 -21.61 -4.60
CA MET A 1 6.23 -21.03 -3.74
C MET A 1 6.57 -21.34 -2.30
N ASP A 2 5.84 -20.75 -1.36
CA ASP A 2 6.03 -20.93 0.07
C ASP A 2 4.73 -21.41 0.72
N GLU A 3 4.85 -22.35 1.64
CA GLU A 3 3.75 -22.75 2.53
C GLU A 3 4.10 -22.34 3.97
N PHE A 4 3.10 -21.86 4.71
CA PHE A 4 3.26 -21.60 6.14
C PHE A 4 2.66 -22.76 6.93
N VAL A 5 3.46 -23.33 7.82
CA VAL A 5 3.07 -24.44 8.68
C VAL A 5 3.08 -24.02 10.15
N CYS A 6 2.24 -24.66 10.96
CA CYS A 6 2.20 -24.47 12.40
C CYS A 6 3.57 -24.86 13.01
N ARG A 7 4.16 -23.99 13.81
CA ARG A 7 5.44 -24.26 14.47
C ARG A 7 5.36 -25.39 15.49
N GLY A 8 4.21 -25.53 16.17
CA GLY A 8 3.99 -26.56 17.19
C GLY A 8 3.90 -28.00 16.65
N CYS A 9 3.18 -28.21 15.54
CA CYS A 9 2.88 -29.58 15.05
C CYS A 9 3.15 -29.82 13.56
N GLY A 10 3.58 -28.80 12.81
CA GLY A 10 3.91 -28.91 11.39
C GLY A 10 2.72 -28.99 10.44
N THR A 11 1.47 -28.87 10.92
CA THR A 11 0.28 -28.82 10.06
C THR A 11 0.36 -27.62 9.12
N ALA A 12 0.07 -27.82 7.83
CA ALA A 12 -0.05 -26.73 6.85
C ALA A 12 -1.21 -25.79 7.23
N LEU A 13 -0.91 -24.49 7.29
CA LEU A 13 -1.85 -23.44 7.64
C LEU A 13 -2.30 -22.60 6.44
N THR A 14 -1.58 -22.71 5.32
CA THR A 14 -1.90 -22.01 4.07
C THR A 14 -1.78 -22.94 2.88
N ALA A 15 -2.43 -22.60 1.76
CA ALA A 15 -2.03 -23.09 0.43
C ALA A 15 -0.56 -22.70 0.10
N PRO A 16 0.06 -23.24 -0.96
CA PRO A 16 1.28 -22.65 -1.53
C PRO A 16 1.02 -21.22 -2.02
N LEU A 17 1.84 -20.28 -1.56
CA LEU A 17 1.69 -18.85 -1.86
C LEU A 17 2.95 -18.28 -2.51
N SER A 18 2.76 -17.21 -3.28
CA SER A 18 3.83 -16.41 -3.87
C SER A 18 4.07 -15.14 -3.06
N PRO A 19 5.33 -14.78 -2.75
CA PRO A 19 5.63 -13.52 -2.07
C PRO A 19 5.29 -12.33 -2.96
N VAL A 20 4.71 -11.30 -2.36
CA VAL A 20 4.52 -9.97 -2.93
C VAL A 20 4.92 -8.88 -1.92
N ALA A 21 5.05 -7.64 -2.38
CA ALA A 21 5.28 -6.49 -1.52
C ALA A 21 4.02 -6.17 -0.70
N LEU A 22 4.21 -5.67 0.53
CA LEU A 22 3.09 -5.24 1.36
C LEU A 22 2.33 -4.09 0.67
N PRO A 23 1.01 -4.18 0.47
CA PRO A 23 0.23 -3.10 -0.12
C PRO A 23 0.26 -1.83 0.74
N ALA A 24 0.28 -0.66 0.10
CA ALA A 24 0.29 0.63 0.80
C ALA A 24 -0.95 0.87 1.69
N HIS A 25 -2.06 0.18 1.38
CA HIS A 25 -3.31 0.23 2.14
C HIS A 25 -3.43 -0.85 3.23
N ALA A 26 -2.36 -1.61 3.53
CA ALA A 26 -2.44 -2.75 4.46
C ALA A 26 -2.94 -2.41 5.88
N HIS A 27 -2.74 -1.16 6.32
CA HIS A 27 -3.22 -0.67 7.62
C HIS A 27 -4.21 0.48 7.49
N GLN A 28 -4.75 0.68 6.28
CA GLN A 28 -5.80 1.67 6.05
C GLN A 28 -7.11 1.18 6.69
N SER A 29 -7.83 2.11 7.31
CA SER A 29 -9.23 1.93 7.66
C SER A 29 -10.08 2.95 6.92
N VAL A 30 -11.25 2.54 6.45
CA VAL A 30 -12.21 3.38 5.71
C VAL A 30 -13.52 3.44 6.45
N TRP A 31 -14.30 4.50 6.31
CA TRP A 31 -15.55 4.60 7.08
C TRP A 31 -16.66 3.70 6.50
N HIS A 32 -17.10 2.69 7.27
CA HIS A 32 -18.30 1.87 7.00
C HIS A 32 -18.40 1.22 5.61
N LEU A 33 -17.27 0.81 5.02
CA LEU A 33 -17.25 0.06 3.76
C LEU A 33 -16.83 -1.39 4.00
N MET A 34 -17.50 -2.33 3.32
CA MET A 34 -17.03 -3.71 3.24
C MET A 34 -15.91 -3.80 2.21
N LEU A 35 -14.68 -3.84 2.70
CA LEU A 35 -13.50 -3.95 1.83
C LEU A 35 -13.30 -5.41 1.40
N PRO A 36 -12.78 -5.63 0.18
CA PRO A 36 -12.41 -6.97 -0.27
C PRO A 36 -11.14 -7.45 0.46
N PRO A 37 -10.71 -8.70 0.20
CA PRO A 37 -9.41 -9.18 0.67
C PRO A 37 -8.26 -8.22 0.36
N LEU A 38 -7.41 -7.98 1.36
CA LEU A 38 -6.20 -7.15 1.24
C LEU A 38 -5.22 -7.74 0.21
N MET A 39 -5.14 -9.07 0.19
CA MET A 39 -4.21 -9.82 -0.64
C MET A 39 -4.98 -10.49 -1.79
N GLU A 40 -4.34 -10.52 -2.95
CA GLU A 40 -4.78 -11.37 -4.05
C GLU A 40 -4.64 -12.84 -3.64
N PRO A 41 -5.62 -13.71 -3.96
CA PRO A 41 -5.52 -15.13 -3.68
C PRO A 41 -4.22 -15.75 -4.23
N GLY A 42 -3.60 -16.65 -3.47
CA GLY A 42 -2.33 -17.27 -3.83
C GLY A 42 -1.09 -16.40 -3.55
N THR A 43 -1.25 -15.28 -2.84
CA THR A 43 -0.13 -14.38 -2.49
C THR A 43 -0.01 -14.15 -1.00
N TYR A 44 1.20 -13.77 -0.57
CA TYR A 44 1.45 -13.31 0.80
C TYR A 44 2.40 -12.13 0.82
N ALA A 45 2.28 -11.28 1.85
CA ALA A 45 3.26 -10.25 2.16
C ALA A 45 3.72 -10.34 3.61
N VAL A 46 4.91 -9.83 3.90
CA VAL A 46 5.45 -9.72 5.25
C VAL A 46 5.46 -8.25 5.65
N ASP A 47 4.86 -7.94 6.79
CA ASP A 47 4.95 -6.62 7.40
C ASP A 47 6.23 -6.51 8.24
N PRO A 48 7.20 -5.68 7.85
CA PRO A 48 8.43 -5.50 8.61
C PRO A 48 8.22 -4.74 9.92
N ALA A 49 7.11 -4.02 10.08
CA ALA A 49 6.85 -3.25 11.27
C ALA A 49 6.39 -4.14 12.45
N PRO A 50 6.79 -3.80 13.68
CA PRO A 50 6.15 -4.32 14.88
C PRO A 50 4.64 -4.03 14.85
N SER A 51 3.81 -5.05 15.10
CA SER A 51 2.37 -4.89 15.22
C SER A 51 1.77 -5.82 16.27
N GLY A 52 0.64 -5.40 16.84
CA GLY A 52 -0.02 -6.10 17.94
C GLY A 52 0.44 -5.65 19.34
N PRO A 53 -0.14 -6.24 20.39
CA PRO A 53 0.20 -5.89 21.76
C PRO A 53 1.61 -6.36 22.16
N PRO A 54 2.20 -5.77 23.22
CA PRO A 54 1.66 -4.66 23.99
C PRO A 54 1.80 -3.32 23.25
N TRP A 55 0.81 -2.44 23.44
CA TRP A 55 0.83 -1.07 22.91
C TRP A 55 1.23 -0.11 24.02
N ARG A 56 2.14 0.82 23.73
CA ARG A 56 2.60 1.85 24.68
C ARG A 56 2.47 3.22 24.06
N THR A 57 2.14 4.23 24.86
CA THR A 57 1.96 5.59 24.33
C THR A 57 3.31 6.21 23.94
N TRP A 58 3.29 7.20 23.05
CA TRP A 58 4.51 7.93 22.68
C TRP A 58 5.20 8.57 23.88
N GLU A 59 4.43 9.16 24.80
CA GLU A 59 4.92 9.83 26.00
C GLU A 59 5.66 8.86 26.95
N GLU A 60 5.19 7.62 27.06
CA GLU A 60 5.81 6.59 27.92
C GLU A 60 7.18 6.11 27.44
N ILE A 61 7.40 6.08 26.13
CA ILE A 61 8.60 5.46 25.54
C ILE A 61 9.66 6.49 25.15
N GLY A 62 9.23 7.73 24.88
CA GLY A 62 10.12 8.79 24.41
C GLY A 62 10.63 8.60 22.98
N GLU A 63 11.24 9.65 22.44
CA GLU A 63 11.59 9.72 21.01
C GLU A 63 12.66 8.70 20.58
N ALA A 64 13.60 8.38 21.47
CA ALA A 64 14.71 7.45 21.15
C ALA A 64 14.20 6.01 20.97
N GLU A 65 13.34 5.55 21.88
CA GLU A 65 12.77 4.19 21.85
C GLU A 65 11.78 4.03 20.68
N ALA A 66 11.02 5.09 20.37
CA ALA A 66 10.15 5.13 19.20
C ALA A 66 10.97 5.07 17.89
N ALA A 67 12.08 5.80 17.82
CA ALA A 67 12.96 5.80 16.65
C ALA A 67 13.64 4.44 16.42
N ALA A 68 13.99 3.72 17.49
CA ALA A 68 14.48 2.34 17.41
C ALA A 68 13.45 1.38 16.78
N ARG A 69 12.15 1.76 16.78
CA ARG A 69 11.04 1.05 16.11
C ARG A 69 10.61 1.69 14.79
N GLY A 70 11.40 2.63 14.27
CA GLY A 70 11.15 3.30 13.01
C GLY A 70 10.00 4.31 13.06
N VAL A 71 9.70 4.88 14.23
CA VAL A 71 8.71 5.95 14.40
C VAL A 71 9.41 7.22 14.87
N PHE A 72 9.30 8.29 14.10
CA PHE A 72 10.04 9.54 14.25
C PHE A 72 9.14 10.75 14.58
N ALA A 73 7.82 10.55 14.64
CA ALA A 73 6.85 11.54 15.12
C ALA A 73 5.77 10.91 16.02
N PRO A 74 5.13 11.71 16.92
CA PRO A 74 4.10 11.29 17.84
C PRO A 74 2.98 10.56 17.13
N VAL A 75 2.77 9.34 17.58
CA VAL A 75 1.59 8.55 17.27
C VAL A 75 0.87 8.29 18.58
N TYR A 76 -0.41 7.92 18.49
CA TYR A 76 -1.19 7.61 19.69
C TYR A 76 -0.54 6.49 20.52
N SER A 77 -0.12 5.41 19.85
CA SER A 77 0.57 4.30 20.47
C SER A 77 1.56 3.64 19.51
N VAL A 78 2.58 3.01 20.08
CA VAL A 78 3.59 2.22 19.37
C VAL A 78 3.48 0.77 19.80
N SER A 79 3.49 -0.14 18.83
CA SER A 79 3.49 -1.58 19.08
C SER A 79 4.85 -2.07 19.58
N PHE A 80 4.81 -2.95 20.57
CA PHE A 80 5.94 -3.76 21.04
C PHE A 80 5.75 -5.24 20.69
N GLY A 81 4.81 -5.54 19.79
CA GLY A 81 4.63 -6.87 19.23
C GLY A 81 5.79 -7.27 18.31
N ALA A 82 5.81 -8.54 17.91
CA ALA A 82 6.85 -9.05 17.03
C ALA A 82 6.72 -8.42 15.62
N PRO A 83 7.84 -8.01 14.98
CA PRO A 83 7.82 -7.67 13.56
C PRO A 83 7.71 -8.93 12.70
N GLY A 84 7.39 -8.77 11.42
CA GLY A 84 7.40 -9.87 10.46
C GLY A 84 6.10 -10.67 10.40
N ARG A 85 4.97 -10.09 10.83
CA ARG A 85 3.65 -10.71 10.63
C ARG A 85 3.41 -10.94 9.14
N ILE A 86 2.80 -12.07 8.82
CA ILE A 86 2.55 -12.47 7.43
C ILE A 86 1.07 -12.30 7.12
N VAL A 87 0.75 -11.54 6.08
CA VAL A 87 -0.64 -11.39 5.63
C VAL A 87 -0.93 -12.24 4.41
N VAL A 88 -2.09 -12.89 4.43
CA VAL A 88 -2.64 -13.71 3.34
C VAL A 88 -4.12 -13.39 3.14
N ALA A 89 -4.67 -13.76 1.98
CA ALA A 89 -6.12 -13.69 1.78
C ALA A 89 -6.81 -14.69 2.72
N PRO A 90 -7.97 -14.38 3.32
CA PRO A 90 -8.65 -15.32 4.22
C PRO A 90 -8.92 -16.70 3.58
N GLY A 91 -9.23 -16.73 2.28
CA GLY A 91 -9.47 -17.97 1.53
C GLY A 91 -8.24 -18.86 1.33
N ASP A 92 -7.02 -18.35 1.53
CA ASP A 92 -5.79 -19.13 1.40
C ASP A 92 -5.42 -19.90 2.69
N THR A 93 -6.18 -19.69 3.77
CA THR A 93 -5.95 -20.34 5.06
C THR A 93 -6.62 -21.70 5.14
N ARG A 94 -5.98 -22.66 5.82
CA ARG A 94 -6.48 -24.04 6.02
C ARG A 94 -5.97 -24.61 7.34
N GLY A 95 -6.59 -25.67 7.85
CA GLY A 95 -6.14 -26.34 9.08
C GLY A 95 -6.18 -25.44 10.32
N THR A 96 -7.06 -24.44 10.32
CA THR A 96 -7.29 -23.50 11.41
C THR A 96 -8.75 -23.49 11.83
N VAL A 97 -8.99 -23.29 13.12
CA VAL A 97 -10.32 -23.07 13.70
C VAL A 97 -10.37 -21.72 14.41
N LEU A 98 -11.55 -21.08 14.42
CA LEU A 98 -11.75 -19.84 15.17
C LEU A 98 -11.69 -20.11 16.67
N ILE A 99 -11.22 -19.12 17.42
CA ILE A 99 -11.30 -19.04 18.88
C ILE A 99 -12.44 -18.07 19.19
N PRO A 100 -13.68 -18.54 19.43
CA PRO A 100 -14.86 -17.68 19.48
C PRO A 100 -14.76 -16.54 20.50
N GLU A 101 -14.08 -16.78 21.62
CA GLU A 101 -13.87 -15.81 22.69
C GLU A 101 -12.97 -14.63 22.29
N LYS A 102 -12.30 -14.72 21.14
CA LYS A 102 -11.39 -13.68 20.59
C LYS A 102 -11.88 -13.13 19.24
N CYS A 103 -13.11 -13.43 18.87
CA CYS A 103 -13.72 -12.96 17.63
C CYS A 103 -14.56 -11.69 17.86
N ALA A 104 -14.21 -10.87 18.85
CA ALA A 104 -14.86 -9.58 19.04
C ALA A 104 -14.61 -8.67 17.83
N GLY A 105 -15.53 -7.73 17.64
CA GLY A 105 -15.47 -6.67 16.64
C GLY A 105 -16.62 -5.69 16.86
N ASP A 106 -16.68 -4.62 16.08
CA ASP A 106 -17.67 -3.57 16.29
C ASP A 106 -18.89 -3.73 15.37
N CYS A 107 -18.68 -3.82 14.04
CA CYS A 107 -19.79 -3.78 13.07
C CYS A 107 -20.27 -5.17 12.62
N PHE A 108 -19.45 -5.86 11.81
CA PHE A 108 -19.86 -6.96 10.93
C PHE A 108 -18.98 -8.20 11.07
N GLY A 109 -17.88 -8.12 11.79
CA GLY A 109 -16.97 -9.25 11.94
C GLY A 109 -15.84 -9.00 12.91
N PRO A 110 -14.94 -9.98 13.09
CA PRO A 110 -13.77 -9.81 13.94
C PRO A 110 -12.85 -8.73 13.39
N ASP A 111 -12.44 -7.79 14.24
CA ASP A 111 -11.54 -6.70 13.86
C ASP A 111 -10.08 -6.97 14.24
N GLY A 112 -9.85 -8.05 15.00
CA GLY A 112 -8.53 -8.52 15.42
C GLY A 112 -7.97 -7.87 16.69
N ARG A 113 -8.74 -7.03 17.41
CA ARG A 113 -8.26 -6.32 18.61
C ARG A 113 -7.80 -7.24 19.75
N ASP A 114 -8.39 -8.42 19.86
CA ASP A 114 -8.07 -9.42 20.91
C ASP A 114 -6.85 -10.29 20.58
N GLY A 115 -6.13 -9.98 19.50
CA GLY A 115 -4.96 -10.72 19.05
C GLY A 115 -5.32 -11.98 18.25
N PRO A 116 -4.52 -13.06 18.34
CA PRO A 116 -4.75 -14.27 17.54
C PRO A 116 -6.10 -14.91 17.88
N ASN A 117 -6.99 -14.96 16.88
CA ASN A 117 -8.35 -15.52 16.95
C ASN A 117 -8.52 -16.77 16.06
N LEU A 118 -7.43 -17.25 15.46
CA LEU A 118 -7.33 -18.53 14.78
C LEU A 118 -6.31 -19.42 15.50
N ALA A 119 -6.72 -20.64 15.82
CA ALA A 119 -5.86 -21.69 16.34
C ALA A 119 -5.61 -22.78 15.29
N CYS A 120 -4.45 -23.42 15.35
CA CYS A 120 -4.20 -24.63 14.58
C CYS A 120 -5.17 -25.73 15.01
N GLU A 121 -5.94 -26.27 14.06
CA GLU A 121 -6.96 -27.30 14.32
C GLU A 121 -6.38 -28.54 15.02
N ARG A 122 -5.12 -28.89 14.73
CA ARG A 122 -4.48 -30.10 15.26
C ARG A 122 -3.96 -29.97 16.68
N CYS A 123 -3.39 -28.82 17.05
CA CYS A 123 -2.67 -28.67 18.32
C CYS A 123 -3.20 -27.54 19.21
N GLY A 124 -4.17 -26.76 18.74
CA GLY A 124 -4.79 -25.67 19.49
C GLY A 124 -3.91 -24.42 19.66
N LEU A 125 -2.68 -24.41 19.13
CA LEU A 125 -1.81 -23.23 19.19
C LEU A 125 -2.46 -22.05 18.46
N PRO A 126 -2.64 -20.87 19.09
CA PRO A 126 -3.04 -19.66 18.37
C PRO A 126 -1.95 -19.26 17.37
N VAL A 127 -2.32 -19.16 16.09
CA VAL A 127 -1.37 -19.00 14.97
C VAL A 127 -1.63 -17.77 14.12
N ALA A 128 -2.83 -17.19 14.17
CA ALA A 128 -3.16 -16.04 13.32
C ALA A 128 -4.32 -15.20 13.86
N THR A 129 -4.45 -13.98 13.33
CA THR A 129 -5.59 -13.08 13.50
C THR A 129 -6.30 -12.89 12.17
N ARG A 130 -7.57 -13.28 12.11
CA ARG A 130 -8.51 -12.99 11.04
C ARG A 130 -9.20 -11.65 11.30
N ILE A 131 -9.24 -10.81 10.28
CA ILE A 131 -9.94 -9.54 10.23
C ILE A 131 -10.98 -9.64 9.12
N ASP A 132 -12.24 -9.39 9.46
CA ASP A 132 -13.40 -9.41 8.57
C ASP A 132 -14.43 -8.31 8.93
N ASP A 133 -14.04 -7.31 9.73
CA ASP A 133 -14.94 -6.23 10.14
C ASP A 133 -15.20 -5.20 9.03
N CYS A 134 -16.30 -4.45 9.16
CA CYS A 134 -16.52 -3.22 8.40
C CYS A 134 -15.27 -2.34 8.52
N SER A 135 -15.02 -1.47 7.54
CA SER A 135 -13.96 -0.46 7.65
C SER A 135 -12.52 -0.98 7.55
N LEU A 136 -12.29 -2.29 7.61
CA LEU A 136 -10.97 -2.91 7.54
C LEU A 136 -10.86 -3.84 6.34
N TRP A 137 -9.65 -3.96 5.80
CA TRP A 137 -9.38 -4.93 4.74
C TRP A 137 -9.49 -6.36 5.28
N GLN A 138 -10.20 -7.22 4.56
CA GLN A 138 -10.30 -8.63 4.93
C GLN A 138 -8.92 -9.28 4.83
N ALA A 139 -8.45 -9.87 5.91
CA ALA A 139 -7.09 -10.41 5.97
C ALA A 139 -6.95 -11.49 7.03
N VAL A 140 -5.99 -12.38 6.83
CA VAL A 140 -5.45 -13.19 7.92
C VAL A 140 -3.98 -12.86 8.11
N TRP A 141 -3.64 -12.44 9.33
CA TRP A 141 -2.29 -12.13 9.77
C TRP A 141 -1.73 -13.29 10.61
N LEU A 142 -0.79 -14.05 10.06
CA LEU A 142 -0.10 -15.13 10.75
C LEU A 142 0.93 -14.56 11.73
N GLU A 143 0.99 -15.16 12.92
CA GLU A 143 1.95 -14.79 13.96
C GLU A 143 3.35 -15.34 13.63
N PRO A 144 4.38 -14.49 13.51
CA PRO A 144 5.71 -14.89 13.04
C PRO A 144 6.35 -15.95 13.94
N ASP A 145 6.05 -15.92 15.24
CA ASP A 145 6.59 -16.86 16.21
C ASP A 145 5.83 -18.19 16.28
N ALA A 146 4.60 -18.24 15.76
CA ALA A 146 3.74 -19.41 15.79
C ALA A 146 3.72 -20.20 14.47
N VAL A 147 4.29 -19.64 13.40
CA VAL A 147 4.37 -20.28 12.08
C VAL A 147 5.81 -20.43 11.61
N ARG A 148 6.02 -21.33 10.66
CA ARG A 148 7.29 -21.52 9.96
C ARG A 148 7.04 -21.53 8.47
N ARG A 149 7.84 -20.77 7.72
CA ARG A 149 7.85 -20.79 6.25
C ARG A 149 8.58 -22.04 5.75
N VAL A 150 7.99 -22.73 4.79
CA VAL A 150 8.53 -23.94 4.14
C VAL A 150 8.48 -23.76 2.63
N PRO A 151 9.62 -23.85 1.91
CA PRO A 151 9.61 -23.87 0.44
C PRO A 151 8.90 -25.14 -0.06
N THR A 152 7.96 -25.01 -0.99
CA THR A 152 7.19 -26.16 -1.52
C THR A 152 7.93 -26.95 -2.60
N GLY A 153 9.13 -26.52 -3.00
CA GLY A 153 9.89 -27.12 -4.11
C GLY A 153 9.38 -26.72 -5.50
N GLU A 154 8.17 -26.16 -5.60
CA GLU A 154 7.71 -25.49 -6.81
C GLU A 154 8.50 -24.20 -7.00
N ALA A 155 9.04 -23.98 -8.21
CA ALA A 155 9.81 -22.79 -8.50
C ALA A 155 8.89 -21.55 -8.38
N THR A 156 9.14 -20.71 -7.37
CA THR A 156 8.75 -19.30 -7.51
C THR A 156 9.62 -18.77 -8.63
N PRO A 157 9.07 -18.24 -9.75
CA PRO A 157 9.90 -17.60 -10.76
C PRO A 157 10.80 -16.59 -10.05
N PRO A 158 12.09 -16.42 -10.42
CA PRO A 158 12.92 -15.37 -9.81
C PRO A 158 12.20 -14.01 -9.89
N PRO A 159 12.48 -13.06 -8.98
CA PRO A 159 11.95 -11.71 -9.12
C PRO A 159 12.34 -11.23 -10.51
N ALA A 160 11.33 -11.14 -11.37
CA ALA A 160 11.47 -10.67 -12.72
C ALA A 160 12.17 -9.30 -12.62
N GLY A 161 13.24 -9.06 -13.38
CA GLY A 161 13.79 -7.70 -13.49
C GLY A 161 12.68 -6.74 -13.92
N TRP A 162 12.84 -5.44 -13.67
CA TRP A 162 11.81 -4.43 -14.00
C TRP A 162 11.26 -4.54 -15.43
N GLU A 163 12.05 -5.05 -16.38
CA GLU A 163 11.70 -5.33 -17.78
C GLU A 163 10.61 -6.42 -17.96
N SER A 164 10.50 -7.32 -16.99
CA SER A 164 9.55 -8.45 -16.98
C SER A 164 8.42 -8.26 -15.98
N VAL A 165 8.43 -7.16 -15.21
CA VAL A 165 7.30 -6.69 -14.42
C VAL A 165 6.38 -5.91 -15.35
N ALA A 166 5.59 -6.61 -16.15
CA ALA A 166 4.48 -5.98 -16.84
C ALA A 166 3.47 -5.55 -15.77
N PRO A 167 3.12 -4.26 -15.65
CA PRO A 167 2.02 -3.86 -14.78
C PRO A 167 0.76 -4.60 -15.21
N LYS A 168 -0.13 -4.93 -14.27
CA LYS A 168 -1.45 -5.46 -14.63
C LYS A 168 -2.08 -4.46 -15.60
N ARG A 169 -2.28 -4.87 -16.86
CA ARG A 169 -2.93 -4.05 -17.91
C ARG A 169 -4.36 -3.65 -17.49
N HIS A 170 -4.93 -4.37 -16.54
CA HIS A 170 -6.21 -4.10 -15.88
C HIS A 170 -5.96 -3.74 -14.40
N GLY A 171 -5.41 -2.56 -14.16
CA GLY A 171 -5.28 -2.01 -12.81
C GLY A 171 -6.65 -1.68 -12.20
N THR A 172 -6.70 -1.56 -10.87
CA THR A 172 -7.92 -1.11 -10.17
C THR A 172 -8.30 0.28 -10.66
N SER A 173 -9.55 0.48 -11.11
CA SER A 173 -10.06 1.80 -11.50
C SER A 173 -9.91 2.81 -10.35
N PRO A 174 -9.53 4.07 -10.62
CA PRO A 174 -9.46 5.11 -9.59
C PRO A 174 -10.81 5.42 -8.96
N VAL A 175 -11.90 5.24 -9.73
CA VAL A 175 -13.27 5.53 -9.32
C VAL A 175 -14.03 4.22 -9.24
N THR A 176 -14.70 4.01 -8.10
CA THR A 176 -15.58 2.87 -7.85
C THR A 176 -16.90 3.03 -8.62
N PRO A 177 -17.67 1.94 -8.85
CA PRO A 177 -18.92 2.01 -9.62
C PRO A 177 -19.96 2.98 -9.05
N ASP A 178 -19.92 3.23 -7.74
CA ASP A 178 -20.72 4.22 -7.04
C ASP A 178 -20.12 5.64 -7.10
N GLY A 179 -19.21 5.95 -8.02
CA GLY A 179 -18.66 7.31 -8.18
C GLY A 179 -17.75 7.80 -7.06
N GLY A 180 -17.48 6.96 -6.07
CA GLY A 180 -16.49 7.19 -5.03
C GLY A 180 -15.07 7.02 -5.52
N TRP A 181 -14.09 7.49 -4.74
CA TRP A 181 -12.68 7.18 -4.98
C TRP A 181 -12.34 5.85 -4.35
N ASP A 182 -11.64 4.99 -5.09
CA ASP A 182 -11.20 3.70 -4.59
C ASP A 182 -10.19 3.90 -3.41
N PRO A 183 -10.41 3.26 -2.25
CA PRO A 183 -9.53 3.39 -1.09
C PRO A 183 -8.06 3.05 -1.36
N ARG A 184 -7.77 2.14 -2.29
CA ARG A 184 -6.39 1.77 -2.68
C ARG A 184 -5.68 2.97 -3.29
N TRP A 185 -6.41 3.78 -4.06
CA TRP A 185 -5.89 5.00 -4.68
C TRP A 185 -5.63 6.09 -3.64
N THR A 186 -6.58 6.32 -2.73
CA THR A 186 -6.41 7.33 -1.66
C THR A 186 -5.23 6.99 -0.75
N ALA A 187 -5.03 5.71 -0.41
CA ALA A 187 -3.88 5.23 0.37
C ALA A 187 -2.55 5.34 -0.41
N ALA A 188 -2.53 4.93 -1.68
CA ALA A 188 -1.33 5.01 -2.51
C ALA A 188 -0.85 6.45 -2.69
N VAL A 189 -1.77 7.37 -2.97
CA VAL A 189 -1.46 8.80 -3.09
C VAL A 189 -1.12 9.40 -1.73
N GLY A 190 -1.77 8.99 -0.64
CA GLY A 190 -1.42 9.42 0.72
C GLY A 190 0.03 9.05 1.10
N THR A 191 0.44 7.82 0.76
CA THR A 191 1.82 7.35 0.94
C THR A 191 2.79 8.16 0.08
N ALA A 192 2.52 8.30 -1.22
CA ALA A 192 3.38 9.03 -2.14
C ALA A 192 3.49 10.53 -1.79
N LEU A 193 2.40 11.14 -1.30
CA LEU A 193 2.39 12.52 -0.85
C LEU A 193 3.35 12.74 0.33
N ALA A 194 3.41 11.82 1.31
CA ALA A 194 4.37 11.92 2.41
C ALA A 194 5.82 11.91 1.89
N HIS A 195 6.14 11.03 0.93
CA HIS A 195 7.45 11.01 0.29
C HIS A 195 7.72 12.25 -0.57
N LEU A 196 6.70 12.79 -1.25
CA LEU A 196 6.81 14.03 -2.04
C LEU A 196 7.17 15.23 -1.16
N LEU A 197 6.56 15.36 0.03
CA LEU A 197 6.92 16.42 0.97
C LEU A 197 8.39 16.29 1.43
N VAL A 198 8.86 15.07 1.68
CA VAL A 198 10.27 14.87 2.02
C VAL A 198 11.19 15.25 0.86
N ALA A 199 10.86 14.84 -0.37
CA ALA A 199 11.63 15.16 -1.57
C ALA A 199 11.61 16.66 -1.93
N SER A 200 10.54 17.38 -1.57
CA SER A 200 10.44 18.82 -1.82
C SER A 200 11.38 19.63 -0.92
N GLU A 201 11.80 19.08 0.22
CA GLU A 201 12.62 19.76 1.24
C GLU A 201 11.98 21.09 1.69
N GLY A 202 10.65 21.18 1.66
CA GLY A 202 9.90 22.37 2.05
C GLY A 202 9.81 23.44 0.96
N GLY A 203 10.34 23.17 -0.23
CA GLY A 203 10.22 24.05 -1.39
C GLY A 203 8.90 23.88 -2.16
N PRO A 204 8.53 24.85 -3.00
CA PRO A 204 7.42 24.71 -3.94
C PRO A 204 7.70 23.61 -4.96
N VAL A 205 6.65 22.98 -5.47
CA VAL A 205 6.73 21.92 -6.49
C VAL A 205 5.84 22.25 -7.69
N THR A 206 6.31 21.87 -8.88
CA THR A 206 5.54 21.95 -10.12
C THR A 206 5.17 20.53 -10.55
N LEU A 207 3.86 20.25 -10.56
CA LEU A 207 3.32 18.98 -11.04
C LEU A 207 3.11 19.03 -12.56
N PRO A 208 3.18 17.88 -13.25
CA PRO A 208 2.88 17.82 -14.67
C PRO A 208 1.36 17.91 -14.90
N ASP A 209 0.95 18.41 -16.06
CA ASP A 209 -0.46 18.50 -16.43
C ASP A 209 -1.14 17.12 -16.42
N GLY A 210 -2.45 17.11 -16.20
CA GLY A 210 -3.28 15.91 -16.26
C GLY A 210 -3.40 15.14 -14.95
N PRO A 211 -3.55 13.80 -14.98
CA PRO A 211 -4.00 12.99 -13.84
C PRO A 211 -3.14 13.10 -12.58
N VAL A 212 -1.85 13.38 -12.70
CA VAL A 212 -0.96 13.61 -11.55
C VAL A 212 -1.38 14.88 -10.81
N THR A 213 -1.67 15.96 -11.53
CA THR A 213 -2.16 17.21 -10.93
C THR A 213 -3.55 17.02 -10.30
N ASP A 214 -4.42 16.21 -10.91
CA ASP A 214 -5.76 15.93 -10.35
C ASP A 214 -5.70 15.23 -8.98
N LEU A 215 -4.72 14.33 -8.80
CA LEU A 215 -4.56 13.54 -7.57
C LEU A 215 -3.74 14.26 -6.49
N PHE A 216 -2.65 14.94 -6.87
CA PHE A 216 -1.72 15.54 -5.93
C PHE A 216 -1.91 17.05 -5.76
N GLY A 217 -2.41 17.75 -6.78
CA GLY A 217 -2.33 19.21 -6.87
C GLY A 217 -3.00 19.94 -5.71
N ARG A 218 -4.21 19.52 -5.32
CA ARG A 218 -4.93 20.14 -4.19
C ARG A 218 -4.18 19.97 -2.87
N ALA A 219 -3.68 18.76 -2.62
CA ALA A 219 -2.96 18.46 -1.38
C ALA A 219 -1.58 19.16 -1.35
N ALA A 220 -0.84 19.13 -2.46
CA ALA A 220 0.43 19.83 -2.59
C ALA A 220 0.26 21.34 -2.39
N ALA A 221 -0.74 21.97 -3.02
CA ALA A 221 -1.03 23.39 -2.87
C ALA A 221 -1.45 23.78 -1.45
N ALA A 222 -1.99 22.85 -0.66
CA ALA A 222 -2.38 23.06 0.72
C ALA A 222 -1.26 22.81 1.74
N LEU A 223 -0.19 22.09 1.35
CA LEU A 223 0.87 21.65 2.28
C LEU A 223 2.24 22.26 1.97
N LEU A 224 2.47 22.72 0.74
CA LEU A 224 3.74 23.29 0.30
C LEU A 224 3.58 24.79 0.02
N PRO A 225 4.66 25.58 0.24
CA PRO A 225 4.63 27.00 -0.08
C PRO A 225 4.52 27.22 -1.60
N ARG A 226 4.12 28.43 -1.98
CA ARG A 226 4.17 28.90 -3.38
C ARG A 226 5.44 29.70 -3.59
N GLY A 227 6.07 29.56 -4.75
CA GLY A 227 7.26 30.33 -5.08
C GLY A 227 7.71 30.18 -6.54
N PRO A 228 8.59 31.08 -7.00
CA PRO A 228 9.00 31.14 -8.41
C PRO A 228 9.99 30.04 -8.81
N VAL A 229 10.72 29.46 -7.84
CA VAL A 229 11.70 28.38 -8.08
C VAL A 229 11.14 27.11 -7.49
N ALA A 230 10.45 26.33 -8.33
CA ALA A 230 9.78 25.09 -7.92
C ALA A 230 10.52 23.87 -8.45
N LYS A 231 10.63 22.84 -7.60
CA LYS A 231 11.13 21.52 -8.00
C LYS A 231 10.14 20.87 -8.95
N SER A 232 10.61 20.46 -10.11
CA SER A 232 9.84 19.78 -11.14
C SER A 232 9.54 18.33 -10.72
N VAL A 233 8.29 17.92 -10.89
CA VAL A 233 7.83 16.54 -10.65
C VAL A 233 7.45 15.91 -11.99
N ALA A 234 7.88 14.67 -12.23
CA ALA A 234 7.42 13.91 -13.39
C ALA A 234 7.32 12.40 -13.10
N LEU A 235 6.56 11.68 -13.91
CA LEU A 235 6.53 10.23 -13.89
C LEU A 235 7.82 9.68 -14.52
N ALA A 236 8.46 8.72 -13.87
CA ALA A 236 9.59 7.97 -14.41
C ALA A 236 9.46 6.50 -14.05
N GLY A 237 9.99 5.60 -14.87
CA GLY A 237 9.92 4.17 -14.59
C GLY A 237 10.15 3.30 -15.81
N PRO A 238 10.00 1.98 -15.64
CA PRO A 238 10.22 1.00 -16.70
C PRO A 238 9.26 1.21 -17.88
N GLY A 239 9.76 1.12 -19.10
CA GLY A 239 8.95 1.25 -20.32
C GLY A 239 8.60 2.69 -20.70
N LEU A 240 8.89 3.68 -19.86
CA LEU A 240 8.90 5.08 -20.28
C LEU A 240 10.23 5.40 -20.97
N PRO A 241 10.23 6.21 -22.05
CA PRO A 241 11.47 6.71 -22.60
C PRO A 241 12.22 7.46 -21.50
N ALA A 242 13.48 7.09 -21.24
CA ALA A 242 14.36 7.90 -20.43
C ALA A 242 14.35 9.29 -21.06
N SER A 243 13.90 10.32 -20.33
CA SER A 243 13.62 11.67 -20.84
C SER A 243 14.52 12.01 -22.03
N GLY A 244 13.95 11.85 -23.23
CA GLY A 244 14.72 11.85 -24.46
C GLY A 244 15.30 13.23 -24.73
N THR A 245 16.63 13.34 -24.64
CA THR A 245 17.53 14.20 -25.43
C THR A 245 17.24 15.70 -25.61
N ALA A 246 16.25 16.31 -24.95
CA ALA A 246 16.04 17.77 -24.96
C ALA A 246 15.43 18.35 -23.68
N ALA A 247 14.73 17.56 -22.85
CA ALA A 247 14.18 18.04 -21.58
C ALA A 247 15.11 17.70 -20.41
N PRO A 248 15.35 18.63 -19.47
CA PRO A 248 16.11 18.34 -18.26
C PRO A 248 15.42 17.24 -17.43
N ALA A 249 16.20 16.42 -16.74
CA ALA A 249 15.67 15.45 -15.80
C ALA A 249 14.85 16.15 -14.71
N PRO A 250 13.74 15.56 -14.25
CA PRO A 250 12.96 16.15 -13.17
C PRO A 250 13.76 16.14 -11.88
N ASP A 251 13.49 17.12 -11.01
CA ASP A 251 14.06 17.17 -9.65
C ASP A 251 13.51 16.02 -8.80
N ILE A 252 12.23 15.67 -9.01
CA ILE A 252 11.51 14.62 -8.29
C ILE A 252 10.82 13.67 -9.30
N ALA A 253 11.12 12.37 -9.19
CA ALA A 253 10.50 11.33 -9.99
C ALA A 253 9.45 10.55 -9.19
N LEU A 254 8.21 10.50 -9.71
CA LEU A 254 7.18 9.55 -9.28
C LEU A 254 7.44 8.21 -9.97
N VAL A 255 7.78 7.18 -9.19
CA VAL A 255 8.23 5.87 -9.71
C VAL A 255 7.41 4.72 -9.14
N PRO A 256 7.31 3.57 -9.83
CA PRO A 256 6.62 2.42 -9.27
C PRO A 256 7.48 1.75 -8.19
N ARG A 257 6.82 1.07 -7.24
CA ARG A 257 7.44 0.04 -6.38
C ARG A 257 7.39 -1.31 -7.06
N HIS A 258 8.42 -2.11 -6.84
CA HIS A 258 8.48 -3.46 -7.38
C HIS A 258 7.39 -4.32 -6.72
N PRO A 259 6.45 -4.94 -7.47
CA PRO A 259 5.31 -5.65 -6.89
C PRO A 259 5.69 -6.80 -5.95
N ARG A 260 6.91 -7.33 -6.06
CA ARG A 260 7.39 -8.40 -5.18
C ARG A 260 8.24 -7.95 -4.01
N THR A 261 9.11 -6.96 -4.22
CA THR A 261 10.14 -6.60 -3.24
C THR A 261 9.81 -5.31 -2.52
N GLY A 262 8.91 -4.49 -3.07
CA GLY A 262 8.56 -3.18 -2.54
C GLY A 262 9.60 -2.10 -2.84
N GLU A 263 10.77 -2.48 -3.38
CA GLU A 263 11.85 -1.56 -3.74
C GLU A 263 11.38 -0.57 -4.82
N PRO A 264 11.64 0.73 -4.67
CA PRO A 264 11.34 1.70 -5.71
C PRO A 264 12.23 1.48 -6.94
N TRP A 265 11.67 1.74 -8.12
CA TRP A 265 12.49 1.85 -9.32
C TRP A 265 13.46 3.01 -9.18
N ARG A 266 14.72 2.83 -9.60
CA ARG A 266 15.75 3.87 -9.50
C ARG A 266 16.07 4.42 -10.89
N PRO A 267 16.01 5.75 -11.07
CA PRO A 267 16.47 6.37 -12.31
C PRO A 267 17.99 6.15 -12.50
N PRO A 268 18.49 6.19 -13.75
CA PRO A 268 19.93 6.09 -14.02
C PRO A 268 20.78 7.22 -13.41
N SER A 269 20.15 8.35 -13.05
CA SER A 269 20.79 9.48 -12.39
C SER A 269 20.42 9.50 -10.91
N ASP A 270 21.43 9.47 -10.04
CA ASP A 270 21.24 9.57 -8.58
C ASP A 270 20.83 10.97 -8.10
N ALA A 271 20.83 11.98 -8.99
CA ALA A 271 20.50 13.36 -8.64
C ALA A 271 18.99 13.62 -8.49
N THR A 272 18.14 12.72 -9.01
CA THR A 272 16.68 12.87 -8.95
C THR A 272 16.13 12.23 -7.68
N ALA A 273 15.39 13.01 -6.88
CA ALA A 273 14.72 12.48 -5.71
C ALA A 273 13.59 11.50 -6.11
N VAL A 274 13.50 10.37 -5.41
CA VAL A 274 12.56 9.30 -5.76
C VAL A 274 11.35 9.32 -4.82
N VAL A 275 10.16 9.39 -5.41
CA VAL A 275 8.88 9.27 -4.71
C VAL A 275 8.20 7.98 -5.16
N PRO A 276 8.14 6.96 -4.29
CA PRO A 276 7.56 5.69 -4.65
C PRO A 276 6.03 5.74 -4.68
N LEU A 277 5.45 5.09 -5.67
CA LEU A 277 4.01 4.95 -5.87
C LEU A 277 3.63 3.46 -6.00
N ALA A 278 2.40 3.12 -5.63
CA ALA A 278 1.89 1.77 -5.83
C ALA A 278 1.96 1.40 -7.33
N PRO A 279 2.38 0.17 -7.68
CA PRO A 279 2.67 -0.20 -9.07
C PRO A 279 1.47 -0.01 -10.00
N ASP A 280 0.27 -0.40 -9.57
CA ASP A 280 -0.94 -0.28 -10.40
C ASP A 280 -1.36 1.17 -10.60
N VAL A 281 -1.21 2.02 -9.57
CA VAL A 281 -1.49 3.45 -9.64
C VAL A 281 -0.48 4.15 -10.56
N TRP A 282 0.81 3.83 -10.42
CA TRP A 282 1.84 4.37 -11.31
C TRP A 282 1.59 3.95 -12.76
N ALA A 283 1.29 2.68 -13.01
CA ALA A 283 1.04 2.17 -14.35
C ALA A 283 -0.17 2.84 -15.02
N HIS A 284 -1.23 3.08 -14.25
CA HIS A 284 -2.41 3.80 -14.74
C HIS A 284 -2.08 5.26 -15.13
N LEU A 285 -1.16 5.91 -14.42
CA LEU A 285 -0.76 7.29 -14.70
C LEU A 285 0.28 7.41 -15.82
N ALA A 286 1.18 6.42 -15.93
CA ALA A 286 2.35 6.47 -16.80
C ALA A 286 2.14 5.82 -18.16
N LEU A 287 1.38 4.73 -18.25
CA LEU A 287 1.25 3.96 -19.47
C LEU A 287 0.02 4.38 -20.29
N PRO A 288 0.07 4.26 -21.63
CA PRO A 288 -1.08 4.54 -22.49
C PRO A 288 -2.32 3.77 -22.03
N ARG A 289 -3.45 4.48 -21.93
CA ARG A 289 -4.76 3.93 -21.58
C ARG A 289 -5.29 3.02 -22.68
N GLU A 290 -4.80 1.79 -22.76
CA GLU A 290 -5.58 0.72 -23.38
C GLU A 290 -6.14 -0.14 -22.24
N THR A 291 -7.24 0.34 -21.67
CA THR A 291 -7.88 -0.18 -20.46
C THR A 291 -8.82 -1.35 -20.71
N SER A 292 -9.09 -1.68 -21.98
CA SER A 292 -10.03 -2.75 -22.34
C SER A 292 -9.33 -4.12 -22.24
N PRO A 293 -9.91 -5.13 -21.57
CA PRO A 293 -9.49 -6.52 -21.75
C PRO A 293 -9.61 -6.87 -23.23
N LEU A 294 -8.47 -7.03 -23.90
CA LEU A 294 -8.47 -7.51 -25.28
C LEU A 294 -9.16 -8.88 -25.27
N PRO A 295 -10.07 -9.14 -26.22
CA PRO A 295 -10.59 -10.50 -26.38
C PRO A 295 -9.42 -11.47 -26.59
N ALA A 296 -9.63 -12.76 -26.35
CA ALA A 296 -8.57 -13.77 -26.49
C ALA A 296 -7.88 -13.75 -27.88
N SER A 297 -8.51 -13.16 -28.89
CA SER A 297 -7.95 -12.90 -30.23
C SER A 297 -6.86 -11.82 -30.28
N GLY A 298 -6.68 -11.03 -29.22
CA GLY A 298 -5.65 -9.97 -29.13
C GLY A 298 -5.97 -8.67 -29.87
N THR A 299 -7.07 -8.60 -30.63
CA THR A 299 -7.50 -7.41 -31.38
C THR A 299 -9.02 -7.25 -31.33
N LEU A 300 -9.48 -6.00 -31.28
CA LEU A 300 -10.88 -5.64 -31.47
C LEU A 300 -11.09 -5.29 -32.97
N PRO A 301 -12.11 -5.83 -33.65
CA PRO A 301 -12.41 -5.43 -35.04
C PRO A 301 -12.83 -3.97 -35.13
N ASP A 302 -12.46 -3.29 -36.23
CA ASP A 302 -12.84 -1.89 -36.48
C ASP A 302 -14.37 -1.72 -36.45
N GLY A 303 -14.83 -0.70 -35.71
CA GLY A 303 -16.26 -0.35 -35.61
C GLY A 303 -17.06 -1.15 -34.57
N VAL A 304 -16.43 -2.07 -33.82
CA VAL A 304 -17.10 -2.75 -32.71
C VAL A 304 -17.13 -1.84 -31.49
N LEU A 305 -18.32 -1.36 -31.15
CA LEU A 305 -18.61 -0.73 -29.85
C LEU A 305 -18.85 -1.85 -28.82
N ARG A 306 -18.19 -1.76 -27.67
CA ARG A 306 -18.35 -2.70 -26.56
C ARG A 306 -19.37 -2.17 -25.56
N ASP A 307 -20.37 -2.99 -25.27
CA ASP A 307 -21.36 -2.76 -24.21
C ASP A 307 -20.88 -3.28 -22.83
N ASP A 308 -19.61 -3.67 -22.70
CA ASP A 308 -18.98 -4.25 -21.48
C ASP A 308 -19.02 -3.32 -20.24
N TYR A 309 -19.76 -2.22 -20.30
CA TYR A 309 -20.12 -1.35 -19.18
C TYR A 309 -21.43 -1.82 -18.55
N ASP A 310 -21.40 -2.88 -17.74
CA ASP A 310 -22.47 -3.18 -16.76
C ASP A 310 -22.44 -2.15 -15.60
N TYR A 311 -22.62 -0.87 -15.95
CA TYR A 311 -22.30 0.41 -15.28
C TYR A 311 -21.00 1.06 -15.81
N PRO A 312 -21.08 2.11 -16.64
CA PRO A 312 -19.96 3.05 -16.72
C PRO A 312 -19.74 3.59 -15.30
N PRO A 313 -18.52 3.46 -14.73
CA PRO A 313 -18.16 4.25 -13.56
C PRO A 313 -18.51 5.70 -13.90
N PRO A 314 -19.08 6.50 -12.98
CA PRO A 314 -19.43 7.88 -13.30
C PRO A 314 -18.25 8.56 -13.99
N ASP A 315 -18.50 9.17 -15.16
CA ASP A 315 -17.47 9.89 -15.93
C ASP A 315 -16.73 10.91 -15.06
N HIS A 316 -17.36 11.32 -13.96
CA HIS A 316 -16.83 12.20 -12.95
C HIS A 316 -17.05 11.64 -11.55
N PRO A 317 -15.99 11.50 -10.72
CA PRO A 317 -16.14 11.22 -9.31
C PRO A 317 -16.99 12.32 -8.67
N TRP A 318 -17.91 11.97 -7.77
CA TRP A 318 -18.85 12.94 -7.20
C TRP A 318 -18.19 13.96 -6.26
N GLY A 319 -16.90 13.79 -5.96
CA GLY A 319 -16.13 14.71 -5.13
C GLY A 319 -14.67 14.82 -5.57
N MET A 320 -14.04 15.89 -5.12
CA MET A 320 -12.59 16.08 -5.30
C MET A 320 -11.81 14.94 -4.64
N PHE A 321 -10.74 14.49 -5.30
CA PHE A 321 -9.83 13.51 -4.73
C PHE A 321 -9.25 14.00 -3.41
N GLN A 322 -9.25 13.14 -2.39
CA GLN A 322 -8.58 13.38 -1.12
C GLN A 322 -7.66 12.19 -0.82
N PRO A 323 -6.34 12.41 -0.67
CA PRO A 323 -5.44 11.38 -0.16
C PRO A 323 -5.88 10.93 1.24
N ASP A 324 -5.67 9.65 1.55
CA ASP A 324 -6.00 9.11 2.86
C ASP A 324 -5.10 9.77 3.93
N GLN A 325 -5.71 10.51 4.84
CA GLN A 325 -5.00 11.30 5.84
C GLN A 325 -4.30 10.42 6.88
N GLN A 326 -4.88 9.26 7.22
CA GLN A 326 -4.32 8.34 8.20
C GLN A 326 -3.07 7.66 7.63
N VAL A 327 -3.16 7.16 6.39
CA VAL A 327 -2.02 6.57 5.68
C VAL A 327 -0.92 7.61 5.45
N PHE A 328 -1.28 8.83 5.05
CA PHE A 328 -0.33 9.95 4.91
C PHE A 328 0.43 10.23 6.22
N ARG A 329 -0.29 10.41 7.33
CA ARG A 329 0.32 10.68 8.65
C ARG A 329 1.17 9.51 9.14
N ALA A 330 0.67 8.29 9.03
CA ALA A 330 1.39 7.09 9.43
C ALA A 330 2.69 6.90 8.62
N THR A 331 2.63 7.16 7.31
CA THR A 331 3.81 7.13 6.44
C THR A 331 4.80 8.22 6.86
N LEU A 332 4.33 9.46 7.02
CA LEU A 332 5.18 10.59 7.39
C LEU A 332 5.86 10.38 8.75
N ALA A 333 5.14 9.83 9.74
CA ALA A 333 5.70 9.52 11.06
C ALA A 333 6.81 8.45 11.01
N ARG A 334 6.88 7.64 9.95
CA ARG A 334 7.94 6.64 9.74
C ARG A 334 9.11 7.14 8.89
N LEU A 335 9.06 8.37 8.38
CA LEU A 335 10.16 8.99 7.64
C LEU A 335 11.04 9.81 8.60
N PRO A 336 12.36 9.56 8.70
CA PRO A 336 13.24 10.31 9.61
C PRO A 336 13.19 11.83 9.40
N ALA A 337 12.95 12.26 8.16
CA ALA A 337 12.83 13.66 7.77
C ALA A 337 11.70 14.42 8.49
N VAL A 338 10.68 13.73 9.03
CA VAL A 338 9.60 14.36 9.81
C VAL A 338 10.09 15.14 11.04
N ARG A 339 11.32 14.87 11.49
CA ARG A 339 11.97 15.64 12.56
C ARG A 339 12.30 17.07 12.17
N GLN A 340 12.32 17.40 10.88
CA GLN A 340 12.49 18.78 10.45
C GLN A 340 11.30 19.63 10.94
N PRO A 341 11.52 20.83 11.52
CA PRO A 341 10.47 21.59 12.19
C PRO A 341 9.21 21.83 11.36
N TRP A 342 9.37 22.09 10.06
CA TRP A 342 8.25 22.37 9.15
C TRP A 342 7.40 21.12 8.85
N LEU A 343 8.03 19.96 8.61
CA LEU A 343 7.32 18.68 8.44
C LEU A 343 6.66 18.25 9.74
N ARG A 344 7.32 18.48 10.87
CA ARG A 344 6.76 18.19 12.18
C ARG A 344 5.51 19.01 12.45
N ALA A 345 5.52 20.30 12.11
CA ALA A 345 4.35 21.16 12.25
C ALA A 345 3.18 20.71 11.37
N LEU A 346 3.44 20.23 10.15
CA LEU A 346 2.41 19.65 9.28
C LEU A 346 1.83 18.34 9.85
N HIS A 347 2.70 17.45 10.33
CA HIS A 347 2.30 16.19 10.98
C HIS A 347 1.38 16.46 12.18
N ASP A 348 1.78 17.38 13.07
CA ASP A 348 1.07 17.73 14.30
C ASP A 348 -0.23 18.54 14.03
N GLY A 349 -0.51 18.87 12.75
CA GLY A 349 -1.68 19.67 12.35
C GLY A 349 -1.59 21.14 12.76
N ARG A 350 -0.39 21.62 13.13
CA ARG A 350 -0.12 22.99 13.59
C ARG A 350 0.24 23.94 12.45
N ALA A 351 0.66 23.42 11.30
CA ALA A 351 0.88 24.20 10.10
C ALA A 351 -0.31 24.02 9.13
N ARG A 352 -1.00 25.13 8.87
CA ARG A 352 -1.59 25.42 7.55
C ARG A 352 -0.75 26.56 6.97
N PRO A 353 -0.33 26.51 5.69
CA PRO A 353 0.39 27.61 5.07
C PRO A 353 -0.42 28.91 5.07
#